data_AF-A0A533TDZ0-F1
#
_entry.id   AF-A0A533TDZ0-F1
#
_cell.length_a   1.000
_cell.length_b   1.000
_cell.length_c   1.000
_cell.angle_alpha   90.00
_cell.angle_beta   90.00
_cell.angle_gamma   90.00
#
_symmetry.space_group_name_H-M   'P 1'
#
loop_
_entity.id
_entity.type
_entity.pdbx_description
1 polymer ?
#
loop_
_entity_poly.entity_id
_entity_poly.type
_entity_poly.pdbx_seq_one_letter_code
_entity_poly.pdbx_strand_id
1 'polypeptide(L)'
;MTFFIGRRKIAEAVIAFALVLLIGPVQAGGAELINIQFQTGVPDFSGTAANPLLGGMWNQLTAASGTSSSLVNSAGVQTNTSISWTGDGLFSSGNGFSKQPESALMTSYLYSHGLQTITFSKLQENSTYNIYIYTQGAGDGKGRILTVGGTQINGGTETSKPMDPWATTFISGQNYLTLTGATNSNGVLSITYSAIGTSGGRETGFSEADINGIQLMQASGSVPEPSTYVLMGIGGLLCAFKLKRFSKSEC
;
A
#
# COMPACT_ATOMS: atom_id res chain seq x y z
N MET A 1 53.62 34.59 20.08
CA MET A 1 52.62 34.65 18.99
C MET A 1 52.14 33.22 18.66
N THR A 2 51.60 32.50 19.66
CA THR A 2 51.38 31.03 19.57
C THR A 2 49.95 30.62 19.99
N PHE A 3 49.15 31.57 20.49
CA PHE A 3 47.80 31.32 21.03
C PHE A 3 46.67 31.38 19.98
N PHE A 4 46.92 31.92 18.78
CA PHE A 4 45.87 32.12 17.77
C PHE A 4 45.64 30.91 16.85
N ILE A 5 46.63 30.03 16.68
CA ILE A 5 46.57 28.90 15.72
C ILE A 5 45.72 27.73 16.26
N GLY A 6 45.64 27.56 17.58
CA GLY A 6 44.83 26.51 18.21
C GLY A 6 43.33 26.76 18.13
N ARG A 7 42.90 28.02 18.28
CA ARG A 7 41.47 28.40 18.32
C ARG A 7 40.76 28.20 16.98
N ARG A 8 41.47 28.41 15.86
CA ARG A 8 40.90 28.26 14.50
C ARG A 8 40.61 26.79 14.15
N LYS A 9 41.45 25.87 14.61
CA LYS A 9 41.27 24.41 14.40
C LYS A 9 40.13 23.82 15.23
N ILE A 10 39.91 24.35 16.43
CA ILE A 10 38.78 23.95 17.28
C ILE A 10 37.47 24.47 16.67
N ALA A 11 37.46 25.70 16.14
CA ALA A 11 36.29 26.26 15.47
C ALA A 11 35.87 25.45 14.22
N GLU A 12 36.82 25.03 13.37
CA GLU A 12 36.53 24.20 12.19
C GLU A 12 35.97 22.81 12.56
N ALA A 13 36.52 22.17 13.60
CA ALA A 13 36.03 20.88 14.08
C ALA A 13 34.61 20.98 14.69
N VAL A 14 34.32 22.07 15.40
CA VAL A 14 33.00 22.34 15.98
C VAL A 14 31.97 22.63 14.88
N ILE A 15 32.33 23.35 13.81
CA ILE A 15 31.43 23.61 12.68
C ILE A 15 31.12 22.31 11.92
N ALA A 16 32.11 21.45 11.69
CA ALA A 16 31.89 20.16 11.03
C ALA A 16 31.01 19.22 11.88
N PHE A 17 31.20 19.19 13.21
CA PHE A 17 30.38 18.40 14.11
C PHE A 17 28.95 18.95 14.24
N ALA A 18 28.79 20.28 14.23
CA ALA A 18 27.47 20.93 14.23
C ALA A 18 26.70 20.67 12.92
N LEU A 19 27.38 20.61 11.77
CA LEU A 19 26.75 20.26 10.49
C LEU A 19 26.26 18.82 10.43
N VAL A 20 26.96 17.87 11.07
CA VAL A 20 26.51 16.47 11.18
C VAL A 20 25.31 16.34 12.12
N LEU A 21 25.25 17.13 13.19
CA LEU A 21 24.11 17.15 14.12
C LEU A 21 22.86 17.83 13.53
N LEU A 22 23.00 18.64 12.48
CA LEU A 22 21.88 19.22 11.73
C LEU A 22 21.25 18.24 10.73
N ILE A 23 21.92 17.11 10.43
CA ILE A 23 21.33 16.01 9.70
C ILE A 23 20.52 15.20 10.72
N GLY A 24 19.29 15.65 10.97
CA GLY A 24 18.35 14.92 11.83
C GLY A 24 18.20 13.46 11.35
N PRO A 25 17.80 12.53 12.24
CA PRO A 25 17.51 11.18 11.82
C PRO A 25 16.46 11.23 10.72
N VAL A 26 16.79 10.72 9.52
CA VAL A 26 15.77 10.37 8.52
C VAL A 26 14.93 9.29 9.19
N GLN A 27 13.74 9.67 9.66
CA GLN A 27 12.75 8.70 10.06
C GLN A 27 12.48 7.82 8.86
N ALA A 28 12.73 6.52 9.00
CA ALA A 28 12.19 5.54 8.08
C ALA A 28 10.67 5.76 8.07
N GLY A 29 10.14 6.26 6.95
CA GLY A 29 8.70 6.32 6.76
C GLY A 29 8.17 4.90 6.89
N GLY A 30 7.32 4.65 7.89
CA GLY A 30 6.61 3.39 7.97
C GLY A 30 5.87 3.14 6.65
N ALA A 31 5.73 1.88 6.25
CA ALA A 31 4.99 1.52 5.04
C ALA A 31 3.60 2.18 5.06
N GLU A 32 3.35 3.05 4.07
CA GLU A 32 2.06 3.73 3.95
C GLU A 32 0.98 2.70 3.63
N LEU A 33 -0.03 2.62 4.51
CA LEU A 33 -1.18 1.73 4.36
C LEU A 33 -2.42 2.57 4.06
N ILE A 34 -3.05 2.31 2.91
CA ILE A 34 -4.30 2.93 2.48
C ILE A 34 -5.37 1.84 2.48
N ASN A 35 -6.43 2.05 3.26
CA ASN A 35 -7.57 1.13 3.30
C ASN A 35 -8.75 1.74 2.54
N ILE A 36 -9.42 0.95 1.70
CA ILE A 36 -10.58 1.31 0.90
C ILE A 36 -11.71 0.36 1.25
N GLN A 37 -12.90 0.89 1.53
CA GLN A 37 -14.12 0.10 1.68
C GLN A 37 -15.14 0.59 0.65
N PHE A 38 -15.72 -0.34 -0.10
CA PHE A 38 -16.85 -0.07 -0.97
C PHE A 38 -18.13 -0.30 -0.17
N GLN A 39 -18.99 0.70 -0.08
CA GLN A 39 -20.18 0.59 0.77
C GLN A 39 -21.42 1.29 0.25
N THR A 40 -22.59 0.76 0.64
CA THR A 40 -23.87 1.47 0.56
C THR A 40 -24.47 1.66 1.96
N GLY A 41 -24.10 2.76 2.63
CA GLY A 41 -24.62 3.09 3.96
C GLY A 41 -23.72 2.66 5.12
N VAL A 42 -24.31 2.20 6.22
CA VAL A 42 -23.68 1.86 7.52
C VAL A 42 -23.73 0.33 7.70
N PRO A 43 -22.73 -0.33 8.32
CA PRO A 43 -21.67 0.25 9.15
C PRO A 43 -20.32 0.46 8.47
N ASP A 44 -19.76 1.64 8.76
CA ASP A 44 -18.35 1.94 8.53
C ASP A 44 -17.51 0.92 9.30
N PHE A 45 -16.61 0.24 8.59
CA PHE A 45 -15.64 -0.60 9.26
C PHE A 45 -14.51 0.26 9.82
N SER A 46 -14.23 0.10 11.10
CA SER A 46 -13.03 0.62 11.76
C SER A 46 -12.35 -0.52 12.50
N GLY A 47 -11.13 -0.87 12.08
CA GLY A 47 -10.44 -2.03 12.62
C GLY A 47 -9.43 -2.63 11.66
N THR A 48 -8.63 -3.54 12.23
CA THR A 48 -7.63 -4.32 11.49
C THR A 48 -8.32 -5.38 10.64
N ALA A 49 -7.88 -5.53 9.40
CA ALA A 49 -8.34 -6.61 8.51
C ALA A 49 -7.24 -7.69 8.38
N ALA A 50 -7.12 -8.35 7.23
CA ALA A 50 -6.12 -9.40 7.01
C ALA A 50 -4.67 -8.89 7.16
N ASN A 51 -4.40 -7.62 6.83
CA ASN A 51 -3.16 -6.98 7.24
C ASN A 51 -3.31 -6.39 8.67
N PRO A 52 -2.55 -6.90 9.66
CA PRO A 52 -2.71 -6.53 11.07
C PRO A 52 -2.05 -5.20 11.45
N LEU A 53 -1.32 -4.53 10.54
CA LEU A 53 -0.83 -3.18 10.80
C LEU A 53 -2.02 -2.26 11.10
N LEU A 54 -1.86 -1.38 12.10
CA LEU A 54 -2.92 -0.56 12.71
C LEU A 54 -3.79 0.14 11.65
N GLY A 55 -4.84 -0.57 11.24
CA GLY A 55 -5.91 -0.17 10.35
C GLY A 55 -6.99 0.44 11.19
N GLY A 56 -6.98 1.75 11.38
CA GLY A 56 -8.10 2.44 12.04
C GLY A 56 -9.07 2.99 11.01
N MET A 57 -8.51 3.71 10.03
CA MET A 57 -9.27 4.49 9.07
C MET A 57 -9.42 3.77 7.74
N TRP A 58 -10.64 3.82 7.20
CA TRP A 58 -11.02 3.29 5.89
C TRP A 58 -11.62 4.41 5.04
N ASN A 59 -11.14 4.55 3.80
CA ASN A 59 -11.71 5.47 2.84
C ASN A 59 -12.98 4.85 2.27
N GLN A 60 -14.11 5.50 2.51
CA GLN A 60 -15.42 5.00 2.11
C GLN A 60 -15.78 5.45 0.69
N LEU A 61 -15.98 4.49 -0.21
CA LEU A 61 -16.39 4.75 -1.58
C LEU A 61 -17.84 4.31 -1.78
N THR A 62 -18.72 5.28 -2.02
CA THR A 62 -20.18 5.10 -2.01
C THR A 62 -20.84 5.19 -3.39
N ALA A 63 -20.03 5.23 -4.45
CA ALA A 63 -20.49 5.19 -5.83
C ALA A 63 -19.98 3.93 -6.54
N ALA A 64 -20.78 3.41 -7.48
CA ALA A 64 -20.41 2.26 -8.31
C ALA A 64 -19.22 2.54 -9.24
N SER A 65 -18.99 3.81 -9.58
CA SER A 65 -17.83 4.25 -10.36
C SER A 65 -17.47 5.66 -9.92
N GLY A 66 -16.20 6.03 -9.98
CA GLY A 66 -15.79 7.36 -9.59
C GLY A 66 -14.29 7.57 -9.44
N THR A 67 -13.95 8.71 -8.88
CA THR A 67 -12.59 9.11 -8.53
C THR A 67 -12.56 9.76 -7.16
N SER A 68 -11.51 9.50 -6.37
CA SER A 68 -11.21 10.21 -5.14
C SER A 68 -9.75 10.64 -5.14
N SER A 69 -9.49 11.92 -4.90
CA SER A 69 -8.17 12.54 -5.01
C SER A 69 -7.46 12.80 -3.67
N SER A 70 -8.12 12.46 -2.56
CA SER A 70 -7.68 12.83 -1.20
C SER A 70 -7.85 11.66 -0.25
N LEU A 71 -7.19 10.54 -0.54
CA LEU A 71 -7.24 9.38 0.34
C LEU A 71 -6.49 9.67 1.63
N VAL A 72 -7.02 9.17 2.75
CA VAL A 72 -6.32 9.14 4.04
C VAL A 72 -5.64 7.78 4.21
N ASN A 73 -4.47 7.77 4.85
CA ASN A 73 -3.84 6.52 5.26
C ASN A 73 -4.54 5.94 6.50
N SER A 74 -4.10 4.75 6.92
CA SER A 74 -4.69 4.01 8.04
C SER A 74 -4.62 4.74 9.39
N ALA A 75 -3.71 5.71 9.53
CA ALA A 75 -3.55 6.58 10.69
C ALA A 75 -4.40 7.86 10.61
N GLY A 76 -5.17 8.05 9.52
CA GLY A 76 -6.01 9.23 9.31
C GLY A 76 -5.28 10.45 8.75
N VAL A 77 -4.03 10.30 8.31
CA VAL A 77 -3.27 11.38 7.68
C VAL A 77 -3.62 11.44 6.20
N GLN A 78 -3.93 12.65 5.70
CA GLN A 78 -4.20 12.86 4.27
C GLN A 78 -2.96 12.56 3.43
N THR A 79 -3.17 11.87 2.31
CA THR A 79 -2.15 11.46 1.35
C THR A 79 -2.36 12.20 0.03
N ASN A 80 -1.36 12.15 -0.84
CA ASN A 80 -1.51 12.61 -2.23
C ASN A 80 -2.11 11.52 -3.14
N THR A 81 -2.29 10.30 -2.63
CA THR A 81 -2.77 9.16 -3.40
C THR A 81 -4.22 9.39 -3.82
N SER A 82 -4.48 9.05 -5.08
CA SER A 82 -5.83 9.06 -5.66
C SER A 82 -6.22 7.67 -6.14
N ILE A 83 -7.52 7.39 -6.17
CA ILE A 83 -8.11 6.18 -6.74
C ILE A 83 -9.15 6.56 -7.79
N SER A 84 -9.20 5.80 -8.88
CA SER A 84 -10.33 5.71 -9.79
C SER A 84 -10.81 4.26 -9.87
N TRP A 85 -12.11 4.07 -9.97
CA TRP A 85 -12.71 2.74 -10.03
C TRP A 85 -13.93 2.73 -10.93
N THR A 86 -14.17 1.57 -11.52
CA THR A 86 -15.39 1.26 -12.26
C THR A 86 -16.00 -0.03 -11.76
N GLY A 87 -17.32 -0.12 -11.84
CA GLY A 87 -18.14 -1.27 -11.49
C GLY A 87 -19.58 -1.03 -11.93
N ASP A 88 -20.39 -2.09 -11.94
CA ASP A 88 -21.77 -2.04 -12.43
C ASP A 88 -22.71 -1.47 -11.36
N GLY A 89 -22.38 -1.70 -10.09
CA GLY A 89 -23.17 -1.25 -8.96
C GLY A 89 -22.48 -1.47 -7.62
N LEU A 90 -23.12 -0.97 -6.57
CA LEU A 90 -22.82 -1.34 -5.19
C LEU A 90 -24.01 -2.11 -4.62
N PHE A 91 -23.75 -3.06 -3.75
CA PHE A 91 -24.78 -3.83 -3.06
C PHE A 91 -24.44 -4.00 -1.58
N SER A 92 -25.47 -4.13 -0.76
CA SER A 92 -25.36 -4.40 0.68
C SER A 92 -26.41 -5.43 1.08
N SER A 93 -25.98 -6.47 1.78
CA SER A 93 -26.86 -7.52 2.29
C SER A 93 -26.26 -8.19 3.52
N GLY A 94 -26.97 -9.17 4.08
CA GLY A 94 -26.38 -10.09 5.04
C GLY A 94 -25.16 -10.78 4.44
N ASN A 95 -24.00 -10.59 5.05
CA ASN A 95 -22.77 -11.21 4.60
C ASN A 95 -22.60 -12.63 5.18
N GLY A 96 -21.83 -13.44 4.48
CA GLY A 96 -21.41 -14.76 4.97
C GLY A 96 -20.33 -14.71 6.04
N PHE A 97 -19.81 -13.53 6.38
CA PHE A 97 -18.69 -13.40 7.29
C PHE A 97 -19.18 -13.18 8.72
N SER A 98 -19.30 -14.26 9.48
CA SER A 98 -19.98 -14.22 10.78
C SER A 98 -19.16 -13.60 11.92
N LYS A 99 -17.86 -13.30 11.70
CA LYS A 99 -17.00 -12.70 12.73
C LYS A 99 -17.25 -11.20 12.89
N GLN A 100 -17.50 -10.79 14.12
CA GLN A 100 -17.59 -9.39 14.51
C GLN A 100 -16.26 -8.90 15.12
N PRO A 101 -15.85 -7.64 14.86
CA PRO A 101 -16.54 -6.59 14.09
C PRO A 101 -16.28 -6.63 12.57
N GLU A 102 -15.41 -7.50 12.07
CA GLU A 102 -14.93 -7.47 10.69
C GLU A 102 -15.98 -7.80 9.63
N SER A 103 -17.13 -8.35 10.03
CA SER A 103 -18.31 -8.49 9.17
C SER A 103 -18.76 -7.16 8.55
N ALA A 104 -18.52 -6.03 9.22
CA ALA A 104 -18.84 -4.70 8.69
C ALA A 104 -18.11 -4.45 7.37
N LEU A 105 -16.82 -4.83 7.28
CA LEU A 105 -16.04 -4.76 6.04
C LEU A 105 -16.70 -5.58 4.92
N MET A 106 -17.27 -6.74 5.27
CA MET A 106 -17.80 -7.73 4.32
C MET A 106 -19.27 -7.54 3.97
N THR A 107 -19.96 -6.56 4.57
CA THR A 107 -21.41 -6.35 4.40
C THR A 107 -21.77 -5.79 3.04
N SER A 108 -20.95 -4.88 2.52
CA SER A 108 -21.16 -4.24 1.24
C SER A 108 -20.04 -4.59 0.28
N TYR A 109 -20.33 -4.47 -1.02
CA TYR A 109 -19.34 -4.67 -2.06
C TYR A 109 -19.68 -3.90 -3.33
N LEU A 110 -18.61 -3.55 -4.05
CA LEU A 110 -18.66 -3.19 -5.46
C LEU A 110 -18.78 -4.45 -6.28
N TYR A 111 -19.66 -4.45 -7.27
CA TYR A 111 -19.84 -5.58 -8.14
C TYR A 111 -19.69 -5.26 -9.61
N SER A 112 -19.31 -6.28 -10.39
CA SER A 112 -19.41 -6.24 -11.85
C SER A 112 -19.59 -7.61 -12.48
N HIS A 113 -20.31 -7.65 -13.60
CA HIS A 113 -20.48 -8.82 -14.46
C HIS A 113 -19.42 -8.89 -15.56
N GLY A 114 -18.65 -7.82 -15.76
CA GLY A 114 -17.63 -7.69 -16.80
C GLY A 114 -16.23 -7.48 -16.25
N LEU A 115 -15.28 -7.31 -17.17
CA LEU A 115 -13.92 -6.87 -16.82
C LEU A 115 -13.95 -5.39 -16.46
N GLN A 116 -13.45 -5.07 -15.27
CA GLN A 116 -13.37 -3.72 -14.74
C GLN A 116 -11.96 -3.41 -14.25
N THR A 117 -11.71 -2.13 -13.95
CA THR A 117 -10.39 -1.66 -13.50
C THR A 117 -10.50 -0.75 -12.29
N ILE A 118 -9.56 -0.93 -11.36
CA ILE A 118 -9.29 -0.02 -10.25
C ILE A 118 -7.87 0.50 -10.44
N THR A 119 -7.69 1.82 -10.43
CA THR A 119 -6.40 2.46 -10.61
C THR A 119 -6.07 3.36 -9.44
N PHE A 120 -4.90 3.14 -8.86
CA PHE A 120 -4.28 4.06 -7.91
C PHE A 120 -3.26 4.92 -8.66
N SER A 121 -3.18 6.19 -8.31
CA SER A 121 -2.26 7.16 -8.91
C SER A 121 -1.65 8.05 -7.86
N LYS A 122 -0.54 8.71 -8.21
CA LYS A 122 0.28 9.51 -7.29
C LYS A 122 0.85 8.71 -6.12
N LEU A 123 1.04 7.41 -6.35
CA LEU A 123 1.85 6.55 -5.50
C LEU A 123 3.34 6.84 -5.73
N GLN A 124 4.20 6.31 -4.87
CA GLN A 124 5.64 6.38 -5.13
C GLN A 124 5.95 5.66 -6.45
N GLU A 125 6.67 6.33 -7.34
CA GLU A 125 7.06 5.78 -8.65
C GLU A 125 7.97 4.55 -8.49
N ASN A 126 7.89 3.62 -9.45
CA ASN A 126 8.75 2.42 -9.54
C ASN A 126 8.85 1.63 -8.22
N SER A 127 7.75 1.59 -7.47
CA SER A 127 7.70 1.01 -6.13
C SER A 127 6.79 -0.20 -6.08
N THR A 128 7.15 -1.16 -5.25
CA THR A 128 6.35 -2.38 -5.04
C THR A 128 5.30 -2.15 -3.96
N TYR A 129 4.12 -2.72 -4.15
CA TYR A 129 3.00 -2.65 -3.21
C TYR A 129 2.43 -4.05 -2.96
N ASN A 130 2.12 -4.33 -1.69
CA ASN A 130 1.30 -5.45 -1.28
C ASN A 130 -0.16 -5.01 -1.29
N ILE A 131 -1.01 -5.80 -1.93
CA ILE A 131 -2.42 -5.48 -2.14
C ILE A 131 -3.24 -6.63 -1.54
N TYR A 132 -4.17 -6.31 -0.66
CA TYR A 132 -5.13 -7.26 -0.10
C TYR A 132 -6.51 -6.87 -0.61
N ILE A 133 -7.22 -7.79 -1.25
CA ILE A 133 -8.53 -7.53 -1.85
C ILE A 133 -9.55 -8.43 -1.17
N TYR A 134 -10.56 -7.84 -0.55
CA TYR A 134 -11.63 -8.56 0.17
C TYR A 134 -12.80 -8.83 -0.77
N THR A 135 -13.32 -10.05 -0.75
CA THR A 135 -14.22 -10.57 -1.80
C THR A 135 -15.29 -11.53 -1.25
N GLN A 136 -15.74 -11.27 -0.03
CA GLN A 136 -16.85 -12.01 0.55
C GLN A 136 -18.18 -11.58 -0.09
N GLY A 137 -18.88 -12.55 -0.68
CA GLY A 137 -20.25 -12.38 -1.16
C GLY A 137 -21.32 -12.56 -0.07
N ALA A 138 -22.58 -12.59 -0.51
CA ALA A 138 -23.73 -12.86 0.36
C ALA A 138 -23.64 -14.24 1.05
N GLY A 139 -24.22 -14.35 2.24
CA GLY A 139 -24.14 -15.55 3.08
C GLY A 139 -24.88 -16.79 2.57
N ASP A 140 -25.52 -16.78 1.39
CA ASP A 140 -26.34 -17.90 0.91
C ASP A 140 -25.54 -19.10 0.37
N GLY A 141 -24.26 -19.27 0.74
CA GLY A 141 -23.46 -20.41 0.28
C GLY A 141 -22.85 -20.24 -1.11
N LYS A 142 -23.20 -19.14 -1.75
CA LYS A 142 -23.07 -18.94 -3.19
C LYS A 142 -21.78 -18.21 -3.48
N GLY A 143 -20.75 -19.03 -3.65
CA GLY A 143 -19.39 -18.60 -3.85
C GLY A 143 -19.19 -17.73 -5.09
N ARG A 144 -19.13 -16.42 -4.91
CA ARG A 144 -18.78 -15.46 -5.97
C ARG A 144 -17.27 -15.50 -6.19
N ILE A 145 -16.86 -15.76 -7.43
CA ILE A 145 -15.47 -15.98 -7.78
C ILE A 145 -14.92 -14.71 -8.43
N LEU A 146 -14.04 -14.04 -7.70
CA LEU A 146 -13.29 -12.88 -8.15
C LEU A 146 -11.98 -13.34 -8.76
N THR A 147 -11.72 -12.96 -10.00
CA THR A 147 -10.37 -13.03 -10.57
C THR A 147 -9.77 -11.64 -10.68
N VAL A 148 -8.53 -11.51 -10.21
CA VAL A 148 -7.79 -10.25 -10.19
C VAL A 148 -6.48 -10.39 -10.97
N GLY A 149 -6.25 -9.49 -11.91
CA GLY A 149 -5.00 -9.33 -12.66
C GLY A 149 -4.52 -7.88 -12.65
N GLY A 150 -3.65 -7.51 -13.59
CA GLY A 150 -3.16 -6.13 -13.76
C GLY A 150 -1.65 -6.02 -13.56
N THR A 151 -1.17 -4.89 -13.00
CA THR A 151 0.26 -4.54 -12.77
C THR A 151 0.96 -5.45 -11.75
N GLN A 152 0.70 -6.75 -11.79
CA GLN A 152 1.34 -7.77 -10.96
C GLN A 152 2.79 -7.96 -11.37
N ILE A 153 3.67 -8.09 -10.37
CA ILE A 153 5.10 -8.32 -10.61
C ILE A 153 5.35 -9.70 -11.25
N ASN A 154 4.48 -10.68 -10.99
CA ASN A 154 4.62 -12.05 -11.52
C ASN A 154 3.68 -12.35 -12.70
N GLY A 155 3.00 -11.33 -13.26
CA GLY A 155 2.18 -11.47 -14.48
C GLY A 155 1.01 -12.45 -14.39
N GLY A 156 0.60 -12.86 -13.19
CA GLY A 156 -0.44 -13.84 -12.95
C GLY A 156 -1.85 -13.24 -12.80
N THR A 157 -2.80 -14.12 -12.54
CA THR A 157 -4.14 -13.78 -12.05
C THR A 157 -4.39 -14.56 -10.78
N GLU A 158 -4.96 -13.91 -9.77
CA GLU A 158 -5.38 -14.56 -8.52
C GLU A 158 -6.89 -14.75 -8.54
N THR A 159 -7.37 -15.92 -8.10
CA THR A 159 -8.79 -16.28 -8.13
C THR A 159 -9.25 -16.72 -6.75
N SER A 160 -10.36 -16.13 -6.25
CA SER A 160 -10.95 -16.52 -4.98
C SER A 160 -11.71 -17.86 -5.08
N LYS A 161 -11.66 -18.63 -4.00
CA LYS A 161 -12.33 -19.92 -3.83
C LYS A 161 -13.13 -19.90 -2.52
N PRO A 162 -14.33 -19.34 -2.51
CA PRO A 162 -15.21 -19.26 -1.33
C PRO A 162 -15.78 -20.64 -0.93
N MET A 163 -14.93 -21.50 -0.34
CA MET A 163 -15.27 -22.86 0.08
C MET A 163 -16.14 -22.91 1.36
N ASP A 164 -15.97 -21.92 2.22
CA ASP A 164 -16.74 -21.73 3.45
C ASP A 164 -17.52 -20.41 3.37
N PRO A 165 -18.83 -20.46 3.12
CA PRO A 165 -19.66 -19.27 3.04
C PRO A 165 -19.94 -18.63 4.39
N TRP A 166 -19.54 -19.27 5.50
CA TRP A 166 -19.78 -18.80 6.86
C TRP A 166 -18.49 -18.47 7.61
N ALA A 167 -17.40 -18.24 6.87
CA ALA A 167 -16.06 -18.07 7.40
C ALA A 167 -16.03 -17.06 8.56
N THR A 168 -15.45 -17.49 9.68
CA THR A 168 -15.28 -16.68 10.89
C THR A 168 -13.90 -16.03 10.98
N THR A 169 -13.08 -16.15 9.93
CA THR A 169 -11.71 -15.60 9.88
C THR A 169 -11.37 -15.20 8.46
N PHE A 170 -10.36 -14.34 8.30
CA PHE A 170 -9.79 -14.05 6.98
C PHE A 170 -8.99 -15.27 6.50
N ILE A 171 -9.38 -15.81 5.35
CA ILE A 171 -8.77 -16.97 4.69
C ILE A 171 -8.27 -16.55 3.32
N SER A 172 -6.95 -16.62 3.13
CA SER A 172 -6.29 -16.24 1.87
C SER A 172 -6.74 -17.16 0.74
N GLY A 173 -6.95 -16.59 -0.45
CA GLY A 173 -7.45 -17.35 -1.60
C GLY A 173 -8.94 -17.62 -1.55
N GLN A 174 -9.67 -17.13 -0.53
CA GLN A 174 -11.08 -17.40 -0.33
C GLN A 174 -11.89 -16.11 -0.13
N ASN A 175 -11.77 -15.47 1.03
CA ASN A 175 -12.52 -14.24 1.35
C ASN A 175 -11.62 -13.00 1.28
N TYR A 176 -10.32 -13.20 1.06
CA TYR A 176 -9.42 -12.20 0.53
C TYR A 176 -8.36 -12.81 -0.39
N LEU A 177 -7.85 -12.00 -1.31
CA LEU A 177 -6.71 -12.29 -2.17
C LEU A 177 -5.53 -11.41 -1.79
N THR A 178 -4.31 -11.90 -2.01
CA THR A 178 -3.09 -11.12 -1.85
C THR A 178 -2.36 -11.05 -3.18
N LEU A 179 -1.99 -9.84 -3.58
CA LEU A 179 -1.25 -9.58 -4.80
C LEU A 179 -0.04 -8.71 -4.48
N THR A 180 0.98 -8.83 -5.32
CA THR A 180 2.11 -7.90 -5.34
C THR A 180 2.12 -7.18 -6.68
N GLY A 181 1.96 -5.86 -6.64
CA GLY A 181 1.97 -5.00 -7.82
C GLY A 181 3.12 -4.00 -7.79
N ALA A 182 3.48 -3.46 -8.96
CA ALA A 182 4.45 -2.38 -9.08
C ALA A 182 3.81 -1.15 -9.71
N THR A 183 4.17 0.04 -9.22
CA THR A 183 3.84 1.29 -9.89
C THR A 183 4.75 1.52 -11.09
N ASN A 184 4.22 2.17 -12.13
CA ASN A 184 5.04 2.63 -13.25
C ASN A 184 5.82 3.92 -12.90
N SER A 185 6.51 4.48 -13.90
CA SER A 185 7.28 5.72 -13.79
C SER A 185 6.45 6.97 -13.47
N ASN A 186 5.12 6.87 -13.49
CA ASN A 186 4.21 7.97 -13.15
C ASN A 186 3.49 7.71 -11.80
N GLY A 187 3.89 6.70 -11.05
CA GLY A 187 3.27 6.37 -9.76
C GLY A 187 1.87 5.80 -9.92
N VAL A 188 1.60 5.09 -11.01
CA VAL A 188 0.30 4.47 -11.32
C VAL A 188 0.37 2.97 -11.13
N LEU A 189 -0.60 2.41 -10.41
CA LEU A 189 -0.81 0.98 -10.21
C LEU A 189 -2.26 0.65 -10.59
N SER A 190 -2.46 -0.31 -11.49
CA SER A 190 -3.79 -0.67 -12.00
C SER A 190 -4.07 -2.15 -11.79
N ILE A 191 -5.23 -2.42 -11.20
CA ILE A 191 -5.76 -3.75 -10.92
C ILE A 191 -6.96 -3.96 -11.84
N THR A 192 -7.00 -5.09 -12.53
CA THR A 192 -8.18 -5.51 -13.28
C THR A 192 -8.91 -6.59 -12.50
N TYR A 193 -10.22 -6.60 -12.55
CA TYR A 193 -11.03 -7.61 -11.88
C TYR A 193 -12.23 -8.02 -12.73
N SER A 194 -12.63 -9.28 -12.61
CA SER A 194 -13.76 -9.85 -13.36
C SER A 194 -14.33 -11.10 -12.68
N ALA A 195 -15.58 -11.40 -12.98
CA ALA A 195 -16.19 -12.67 -12.61
C ALA A 195 -15.59 -13.80 -13.46
N ILE A 196 -15.47 -15.02 -12.91
CA ILE A 196 -15.17 -16.19 -13.75
C ILE A 196 -16.45 -16.69 -14.41
N GLY A 197 -16.48 -16.66 -15.75
CA GLY A 197 -17.45 -17.40 -16.55
C GLY A 197 -17.14 -18.90 -16.53
N THR A 198 -18.14 -19.73 -16.26
CA THR A 198 -18.01 -21.19 -16.29
C THR A 198 -17.64 -21.67 -17.71
N SER A 199 -16.51 -22.35 -17.86
CA SER A 199 -16.22 -23.15 -19.06
C SER A 199 -16.96 -24.48 -18.95
N GLY A 200 -17.92 -24.75 -19.83
CA GLY A 200 -18.64 -26.04 -19.87
C GLY A 200 -20.17 -25.98 -20.00
N GLY A 201 -20.77 -24.81 -20.24
CA GLY A 201 -22.16 -24.72 -20.69
C GLY A 201 -23.24 -25.07 -19.66
N ARG A 202 -22.92 -25.00 -18.36
CA ARG A 202 -23.94 -25.06 -17.29
C ARG A 202 -23.69 -23.95 -16.29
N GLU A 203 -24.47 -22.87 -16.41
CA GLU A 203 -24.55 -21.84 -15.39
C GLU A 203 -25.23 -22.41 -14.15
N THR A 204 -24.50 -22.42 -13.04
CA THR A 204 -25.13 -22.57 -11.71
C THR A 204 -24.70 -21.40 -10.82
N GLY A 205 -25.01 -20.18 -11.25
CA GLY A 205 -25.38 -19.11 -10.32
C GLY A 205 -24.40 -17.99 -9.97
N PHE A 206 -23.19 -17.88 -10.54
CA PHE A 206 -22.26 -16.77 -10.19
C PHE A 206 -21.71 -16.07 -11.44
N SER A 207 -22.23 -14.89 -11.74
CA SER A 207 -21.83 -14.04 -12.88
C SER A 207 -21.34 -12.66 -12.41
N GLU A 208 -20.85 -12.57 -11.17
CA GLU A 208 -20.56 -11.30 -10.51
C GLU A 208 -19.23 -11.41 -9.76
N ALA A 209 -18.38 -10.40 -9.93
CA ALA A 209 -17.15 -10.21 -9.18
C ALA A 209 -17.36 -9.16 -8.12
N ASP A 210 -17.10 -9.55 -6.87
CA ASP A 210 -17.37 -8.73 -5.70
C ASP A 210 -16.08 -8.27 -5.06
N ILE A 211 -16.01 -6.97 -4.76
CA ILE A 211 -14.94 -6.37 -3.98
C ILE A 211 -15.54 -5.59 -2.82
N ASN A 212 -15.34 -6.07 -1.60
CA ASN A 212 -15.77 -5.36 -0.39
C ASN A 212 -14.80 -4.22 -0.04
N GLY A 213 -13.51 -4.45 -0.24
CA GLY A 213 -12.49 -3.49 0.13
C GLY A 213 -11.09 -3.86 -0.35
N ILE A 214 -10.16 -2.93 -0.17
CA ILE A 214 -8.77 -3.06 -0.57
C ILE A 214 -7.87 -2.50 0.54
N GLN A 215 -6.80 -3.20 0.89
CA GLN A 215 -5.66 -2.60 1.57
C GLN A 215 -4.50 -2.52 0.61
N LEU A 216 -3.98 -1.31 0.41
CA LEU A 216 -2.81 -1.02 -0.41
C LEU A 216 -1.68 -0.60 0.52
N MET A 217 -0.62 -1.39 0.56
CA MET A 217 0.54 -1.14 1.41
C MET A 217 1.79 -1.06 0.56
N GLN A 218 2.56 0.01 0.68
CA GLN A 218 3.88 0.04 0.06
C GLN A 218 4.74 -1.10 0.64
N ALA A 219 5.23 -1.99 -0.21
CA ALA A 219 6.20 -2.98 0.22
C ALA A 219 7.47 -2.23 0.58
N SER A 220 8.01 -2.47 1.78
CA SER A 220 9.24 -1.85 2.26
C SER A 220 10.40 -2.27 1.35
N GLY A 221 10.64 -1.51 0.28
CA GLY A 221 11.85 -1.57 -0.53
C GLY A 221 12.99 -0.96 0.26
N SER A 222 14.18 -1.57 0.19
CA SER A 222 15.40 -1.12 0.86
C SER A 222 15.62 0.38 0.68
N VAL A 223 15.35 1.15 1.73
CA VAL A 223 15.85 2.52 1.89
C VAL A 223 17.38 2.44 1.72
N PRO A 224 18.04 3.33 0.96
CA PRO A 224 19.49 3.39 0.98
C PRO A 224 19.94 3.49 2.43
N GLU A 225 20.69 2.49 2.89
CA GLU A 225 21.13 2.48 4.28
C GLU A 225 21.80 3.82 4.61
N PRO A 226 21.62 4.35 5.83
CA PRO A 226 22.30 5.56 6.30
C PRO A 226 23.83 5.52 6.13
N SER A 227 24.40 4.33 5.86
CA SER A 227 25.81 4.12 5.51
C SER A 227 26.27 4.93 4.30
N THR A 228 25.42 5.28 3.32
CA THR A 228 25.87 6.06 2.15
C THR A 228 26.27 7.49 2.54
N TYR A 229 25.52 8.15 3.43
CA TYR A 229 25.85 9.49 3.91
C TYR A 229 26.98 9.48 4.95
N VAL A 230 27.03 8.45 5.81
CA VAL A 230 28.13 8.27 6.77
C VAL A 230 29.44 7.99 6.03
N LEU A 231 29.44 7.13 5.02
CA LEU A 231 30.63 6.82 4.21
C LEU A 231 31.06 8.00 3.34
N MET A 232 30.11 8.78 2.81
CA MET A 232 30.41 10.01 2.07
C MET A 232 30.93 11.13 3.00
N GLY A 233 30.43 11.22 4.23
CA GLY A 233 30.93 12.11 5.28
C GLY A 233 32.35 11.72 5.75
N ILE A 234 32.60 10.44 5.98
CA ILE A 234 33.93 9.90 6.33
C ILE A 234 34.89 10.06 5.15
N GLY A 235 34.44 9.81 3.91
CA GLY A 235 35.22 10.00 2.69
C GLY A 235 35.62 11.47 2.48
N GLY A 236 34.70 12.41 2.71
CA GLY A 236 34.97 13.85 2.67
C GLY A 236 36.00 14.28 3.72
N LEU A 237 35.90 13.76 4.95
CA LEU A 237 36.88 13.98 6.02
C LEU A 237 38.27 13.46 5.63
N LEU A 238 38.37 12.24 5.10
CA LEU A 238 39.65 11.65 4.68
C LEU A 238 40.32 12.41 3.53
N CYS A 239 39.54 12.91 2.56
CA CYS A 239 40.04 13.77 1.48
C CYS A 239 40.58 15.10 2.01
N ALA A 240 39.87 15.74 2.95
CA ALA A 240 40.33 16.97 3.59
C ALA A 240 41.65 16.77 4.37
N PHE A 241 41.82 15.62 5.04
CA PHE A 241 43.07 15.28 5.71
C PHE A 241 44.24 15.01 4.74
N LYS A 242 43.98 14.38 3.58
CA LYS A 242 45.01 14.15 2.54
C LYS A 242 45.47 15.47 1.90
N LEU A 243 44.55 16.37 1.55
CA LEU A 243 44.90 17.68 0.95
C LEU A 243 45.78 18.53 1.89
N LYS A 244 45.55 18.44 3.19
CA LYS A 244 46.35 19.15 4.22
C LYS A 244 47.78 18.60 4.37
N ARG A 245 48.04 17.36 3.96
CA ARG A 245 49.36 16.73 4.04
C ARG A 245 50.27 17.13 2.88
N PHE A 246 49.69 17.35 1.69
CA PHE A 246 50.44 17.81 0.50
C PHE A 246 50.74 19.31 0.50
N SER A 247 49.96 20.13 1.21
CA SER A 247 50.24 21.56 1.38
C SER A 247 51.47 21.86 2.26
N LYS A 248 52.08 20.85 2.90
CA LYS A 248 53.25 21.01 3.78
C LYS A 248 54.58 20.51 3.18
N SER A 249 54.59 20.10 1.91
CA SER A 249 55.78 19.56 1.24
C SER A 249 56.44 20.50 0.23
N GLU A 250 56.12 21.80 0.25
CA GLU A 250 56.89 22.80 -0.49
C GLU A 250 57.67 23.67 0.50
N CYS A 251 58.91 23.24 0.72
CA CYS A 251 60.06 24.05 1.14
C CYS A 251 61.07 23.99 0.00
#